data_AF-A0A7C5BPL4-F1
#
_entry.id   AF-A0A7C5BPL4-F1
#
_cell.length_a   1.000
_cell.length_b   1.000
_cell.length_c   1.000
_cell.angle_alpha   90.00
_cell.angle_beta   90.00
_cell.angle_gamma   90.00
#
_symmetry.space_group_name_H-M   'P 1'
#
loop_
_entity.id
_entity.type
_entity.pdbx_description
1 polymer ?
#
loop_
_entity_poly.entity_id
_entity_poly.type
_entity_poly.pdbx_seq_one_letter_code
_entity_poly.pdbx_strand_id
1 'polypeptide(L)'
;MLFICSISLVLPADEISKDLLTSEEYQIGMMVKMIETAIQEPEKPESLEIIAMYGTDTRYYVMIRGWLTQKLAGVQSQNQASHNDDQNSKLMRKEIFLTKAIRRIDLE
;
A
#
# COMPACT_ATOMS: atom_id res chain seq x y z
N MET A 1 20.67 -54.91 -17.17
CA MET A 1 19.43 -54.57 -17.89
C MET A 1 18.55 -53.82 -16.89
N LEU A 2 18.65 -52.48 -16.86
CA LEU A 2 17.61 -51.53 -17.32
C LEU A 2 16.32 -51.67 -16.48
N PHE A 3 15.88 -50.72 -15.66
CA PHE A 3 15.50 -49.35 -16.00
C PHE A 3 15.46 -48.49 -14.73
N ILE A 4 16.14 -47.34 -14.70
CA ILE A 4 15.86 -46.26 -13.74
C ILE A 4 14.99 -45.26 -14.51
N CYS A 5 13.72 -45.16 -14.11
CA CYS A 5 12.76 -44.23 -14.68
C CYS A 5 13.04 -42.84 -14.12
N SER A 6 13.84 -42.05 -14.83
CA SER A 6 14.02 -40.63 -14.56
C SER A 6 12.76 -39.88 -15.01
N ILE A 7 11.81 -39.69 -14.10
CA ILE A 7 10.71 -38.73 -14.32
C ILE A 7 11.33 -37.34 -14.20
N SER A 8 11.75 -36.77 -15.33
CA SER A 8 12.02 -35.34 -15.44
C SER A 8 10.69 -34.61 -15.28
N LEU A 9 10.40 -34.16 -14.07
CA LEU A 9 9.28 -33.28 -13.74
C LEU A 9 9.63 -31.89 -14.27
N VAL A 10 9.51 -31.70 -15.59
CA VAL A 10 9.57 -30.39 -16.23
C VAL A 10 8.24 -29.71 -15.94
N LEU A 11 8.19 -28.92 -14.87
CA LEU A 11 7.09 -27.98 -14.64
C LEU A 11 7.14 -26.93 -15.76
N PRO A 12 6.00 -26.59 -16.40
CA PRO A 12 5.96 -25.53 -17.38
C PRO A 12 6.25 -24.19 -16.69
N ALA A 13 7.32 -23.50 -17.12
CA ALA A 13 7.73 -22.20 -16.58
C ALA A 13 6.61 -21.11 -16.67
N ASP A 14 5.63 -21.31 -17.55
CA ASP A 14 4.48 -20.41 -17.73
C ASP A 14 3.39 -20.54 -16.64
N GLU A 15 3.32 -21.65 -15.89
CA GLU A 15 2.39 -21.75 -14.75
C GLU A 15 2.91 -21.00 -13.52
N ILE A 16 4.22 -21.13 -13.24
CA ILE A 16 4.86 -20.49 -12.09
C ILE A 16 4.73 -18.96 -12.16
N SER A 17 4.85 -18.38 -13.35
CA SER A 17 4.76 -16.92 -13.55
C SER A 17 3.33 -16.38 -13.39
N LYS A 18 2.31 -17.14 -13.82
CA LYS A 18 0.91 -16.78 -13.61
C LYS A 18 0.51 -16.90 -12.15
N ASP A 19 0.94 -17.97 -11.49
CA ASP A 19 0.66 -18.21 -10.08
C ASP A 19 1.27 -17.12 -9.18
N LEU A 20 2.50 -16.66 -9.49
CA LEU A 20 3.13 -15.54 -8.79
C LEU A 20 2.37 -14.22 -8.95
N LEU A 21 1.81 -13.92 -10.13
CA LEU A 21 1.05 -12.70 -10.37
C LEU A 21 -0.35 -12.75 -9.73
N THR A 22 -0.88 -13.95 -9.49
CA THR A 22 -2.15 -14.15 -8.77
C THR A 22 -1.97 -14.41 -7.28
N SER A 23 -0.72 -14.58 -6.83
CA SER A 23 -0.39 -14.83 -5.42
C SER A 23 -0.87 -13.65 -4.56
N GLU A 24 -1.40 -13.99 -3.39
CA GLU A 24 -1.90 -12.99 -2.44
C GLU A 24 -0.78 -12.06 -1.98
N GLU A 25 0.44 -12.58 -1.79
CA GLU A 25 1.61 -11.80 -1.41
C GLU A 25 1.99 -10.76 -2.45
N TYR A 26 1.94 -11.13 -3.74
CA TYR A 26 2.22 -10.19 -4.83
C TYR A 26 1.17 -9.08 -4.87
N GLN A 27 -0.11 -9.43 -4.75
CA GLN A 27 -1.20 -8.47 -4.73
C GLN A 27 -1.10 -7.51 -3.54
N ILE A 28 -0.76 -8.02 -2.35
CA ILE A 28 -0.48 -7.19 -1.17
C ILE A 28 0.70 -6.26 -1.44
N GLY A 29 1.79 -6.77 -2.02
CA GLY A 29 2.97 -5.96 -2.36
C GLY A 29 2.66 -4.83 -3.33
N MET A 30 1.84 -5.11 -4.35
CA MET A 30 1.37 -4.11 -5.31
C MET A 30 0.48 -3.06 -4.64
N MET A 31 -0.49 -3.50 -3.84
CA MET A 31 -1.36 -2.61 -3.07
C MET A 31 -0.55 -1.66 -2.17
N VAL A 32 0.40 -2.19 -1.40
CA VAL A 32 1.24 -1.38 -0.50
C VAL A 32 2.01 -0.31 -1.29
N LYS A 33 2.57 -0.67 -2.45
CA LYS A 33 3.24 0.31 -3.33
C LYS A 33 2.28 1.40 -3.81
N MET A 34 1.09 1.03 -4.25
CA MET A 34 0.08 1.98 -4.73
C MET A 34 -0.36 2.96 -3.63
N ILE A 35 -0.59 2.46 -2.41
CA ILE A 35 -0.93 3.30 -1.27
C ILE A 35 0.22 4.22 -0.87
N GLU A 36 1.47 3.73 -0.83
CA GLU A 36 2.61 4.60 -0.51
C GLU A 36 2.77 5.70 -1.57
N THR A 37 2.63 5.38 -2.86
CA THR A 37 2.63 6.40 -3.93
C THR A 37 1.53 7.42 -3.73
N ALA A 38 0.30 7.00 -3.43
CA ALA A 38 -0.81 7.89 -3.14
C ALA A 38 -0.53 8.82 -1.94
N ILE A 39 0.12 8.32 -0.89
CA ILE A 39 0.53 9.12 0.28
C ILE A 39 1.61 10.15 -0.09
N GLN A 40 2.49 9.84 -1.03
CA GLN A 40 3.54 10.78 -1.49
C GLN A 40 3.01 11.84 -2.46
N GLU A 41 1.85 11.60 -3.07
CA GLU A 41 1.23 12.49 -4.06
C GLU A 41 -0.18 12.93 -3.60
N PRO A 42 -0.31 13.62 -2.45
CA PRO A 42 -1.62 13.93 -1.83
C PRO A 42 -2.50 14.89 -2.66
N GLU A 43 -1.92 15.59 -3.63
CA GLU A 43 -2.61 16.54 -4.50
C GLU A 43 -3.35 15.87 -5.66
N LYS A 44 -3.00 14.61 -5.99
CA LYS A 44 -3.67 13.89 -7.07
C LYS A 44 -5.04 13.39 -6.59
N PRO A 45 -6.13 13.64 -7.33
CA PRO A 45 -7.45 13.14 -6.97
C PRO A 45 -7.47 11.60 -6.79
N GLU A 46 -6.76 10.90 -7.68
CA GLU A 46 -6.62 9.44 -7.70
C GLU A 46 -6.01 8.88 -6.40
N SER A 47 -5.19 9.66 -5.68
CA SER A 47 -4.53 9.20 -4.46
C SER A 47 -5.54 8.85 -3.36
N LEU A 48 -6.59 9.66 -3.20
CA LEU A 48 -7.63 9.37 -2.22
C LEU A 48 -8.47 8.16 -2.64
N GLU A 49 -8.71 8.00 -3.94
CA GLU A 49 -9.47 6.88 -4.50
C GLU A 49 -8.73 5.56 -4.33
N ILE A 50 -7.41 5.52 -4.57
CA ILE A 50 -6.57 4.34 -4.34
C ILE A 50 -6.63 3.91 -2.87
N ILE A 51 -6.49 4.87 -1.94
CA ILE A 51 -6.55 4.55 -0.51
C ILE A 51 -7.95 4.08 -0.12
N ALA A 52 -9.01 4.69 -0.66
CA ALA A 52 -10.38 4.25 -0.40
C ALA A 52 -10.60 2.83 -0.91
N MET A 53 -10.25 2.55 -2.18
CA MET A 53 -10.44 1.25 -2.83
C MET A 53 -9.83 0.10 -2.03
N TYR A 54 -8.59 0.25 -1.56
CA TYR A 54 -7.94 -0.79 -0.76
C TYR A 54 -8.31 -0.73 0.72
N GLY A 55 -8.51 0.47 1.25
CA GLY A 55 -8.78 0.70 2.66
C GLY A 55 -10.17 0.24 3.10
N THR A 56 -11.16 0.20 2.19
CA THR A 56 -12.51 -0.34 2.48
C THR A 56 -12.62 -1.84 2.24
N ASP A 57 -11.57 -2.48 1.71
CA ASP A 57 -11.52 -3.94 1.61
C ASP A 57 -11.33 -4.53 3.01
N THR A 58 -12.31 -5.31 3.47
CA THR A 58 -12.33 -5.88 4.83
C THR A 58 -11.11 -6.74 5.13
N ARG A 59 -10.48 -7.33 4.11
CA ARG A 59 -9.26 -8.14 4.25
C ARG A 59 -8.06 -7.30 4.69
N TYR A 60 -8.01 -6.05 4.26
CA TYR A 60 -6.85 -5.16 4.44
C TYR A 60 -7.13 -3.95 5.33
N TYR A 61 -8.39 -3.68 5.66
CA TYR A 61 -8.84 -2.51 6.44
C TYR A 61 -7.99 -2.26 7.70
N VAL A 62 -7.84 -3.27 8.57
CA VAL A 62 -7.10 -3.11 9.84
C VAL A 62 -5.63 -2.73 9.59
N MET A 63 -5.01 -3.36 8.59
CA MET A 63 -3.61 -3.09 8.22
C MET A 63 -3.46 -1.67 7.66
N ILE A 64 -4.29 -1.30 6.70
CA ILE A 64 -4.21 0.01 6.03
C ILE A 64 -4.53 1.13 7.02
N ARG A 65 -5.61 0.99 7.80
CA ARG A 65 -5.99 1.97 8.81
C ARG A 65 -4.90 2.16 9.86
N GLY A 66 -4.32 1.07 10.36
CA GLY A 66 -3.21 1.11 11.30
C GLY A 66 -2.00 1.85 10.72
N TRP A 67 -1.64 1.54 9.47
CA TRP A 67 -0.52 2.17 8.78
C TRP A 67 -0.73 3.67 8.54
N LEU A 68 -1.91 4.07 8.05
CA LEU A 68 -2.26 5.49 7.84
C LEU A 68 -2.22 6.27 9.17
N THR A 69 -2.70 5.67 10.26
CA THR A 69 -2.65 6.27 11.59
C THR A 69 -1.22 6.49 12.07
N GLN A 70 -0.34 5.49 11.89
CA GLN A 70 1.08 5.63 12.22
C GLN A 70 1.78 6.69 11.37
N LYS A 71 1.49 6.74 10.05
CA LYS A 71 2.01 7.77 9.16
C LYS A 71 1.54 9.17 9.58
N LEU A 72 0.27 9.33 9.94
CA LEU A 72 -0.28 10.59 10.42
C LEU A 72 0.45 11.07 11.68
N ALA A 73 0.60 10.20 12.68
CA ALA A 73 1.34 10.53 13.90
C ALA A 73 2.80 10.93 13.61
N GLY A 74 3.46 10.25 12.68
CA GLY A 74 4.82 10.59 12.24
C GLY A 74 4.91 11.95 11.54
N VAL A 75 3.95 12.28 10.68
CA VAL A 75 3.89 13.59 10.00
C VAL A 75 3.62 14.70 11.01
N GLN A 76 2.71 14.49 11.96
CA GLN A 76 2.41 15.45 13.03
C GLN A 76 3.64 15.73 13.90
N SER A 77 4.38 14.69 14.28
CA SER A 77 5.63 14.83 15.03
C SER A 77 6.68 15.66 14.26
N GLN A 78 6.84 15.41 12.96
CA GLN A 78 7.75 16.19 12.11
C GLN A 78 7.31 17.65 11.99
N ASN A 79 6.00 17.89 11.83
CA ASN A 79 5.44 19.23 11.70
C ASN A 79 5.70 20.06 12.98
N GLN A 80 5.55 19.43 14.16
CA GLN A 80 5.83 20.07 15.44
C GLN A 80 7.33 20.37 15.67
N ALA A 81 8.22 19.56 15.09
CA ALA A 81 9.67 19.71 15.26
C ALA A 81 10.31 20.64 14.21
N SER A 82 9.63 20.89 13.09
CA SER A 82 10.20 21.61 11.95
C SER A 82 10.11 23.13 12.12
N HIS A 83 11.24 23.80 11.86
CA HIS A 83 11.40 25.25 11.92
C HIS A 83 11.50 25.89 10.52
N ASN A 84 11.16 25.12 9.47
CA ASN A 84 11.24 25.55 8.08
C ASN A 84 9.82 25.64 7.49
N ASP A 85 9.43 26.82 7.02
CA ASP A 85 8.08 27.12 6.55
C ASP A 85 7.65 26.29 5.32
N ASP A 86 8.57 26.02 4.39
CA ASP A 86 8.29 25.22 3.19
C ASP A 86 8.05 23.75 3.55
N GLN A 87 8.84 23.22 4.49
CA GLN A 87 8.66 21.86 4.99
C GLN A 87 7.37 21.74 5.81
N ASN A 88 7.07 22.72 6.66
CA ASN A 88 5.82 22.78 7.42
C ASN A 88 4.61 22.79 6.49
N SER A 89 4.67 23.56 5.40
CA SER A 89 3.60 23.60 4.41
C SER A 89 3.37 22.24 3.74
N LYS A 90 4.45 21.50 3.40
CA LYS A 90 4.34 20.15 2.83
C LYS A 90 3.79 19.15 3.84
N LEU A 91 4.28 19.19 5.08
CA LEU A 91 3.83 18.31 6.17
C LEU A 91 2.35 18.56 6.50
N MET A 92 1.92 19.82 6.56
CA MET A 92 0.53 20.19 6.79
C MET A 92 -0.41 19.66 5.69
N ARG A 93 -0.03 19.76 4.42
CA ARG A 93 -0.83 19.18 3.33
C ARG A 93 -0.94 17.65 3.45
N LYS A 94 0.17 17.00 3.81
CA LYS A 94 0.20 15.55 4.04
C LYS A 94 -0.64 15.13 5.25
N GLU A 95 -0.61 15.91 6.33
CA GLU A 95 -1.44 15.71 7.53
C GLU A 95 -2.95 15.80 7.21
N ILE A 96 -3.35 16.85 6.48
CA ILE A 96 -4.73 17.04 6.04
C ILE A 96 -5.17 15.88 5.14
N PHE A 97 -4.34 15.49 4.19
CA PHE A 97 -4.62 14.37 3.29
C PHE A 97 -4.81 13.05 4.05
N LEU A 98 -3.88 12.69 4.94
CA LEU A 98 -3.95 11.46 5.73
C LEU A 98 -5.19 11.44 6.63
N THR A 99 -5.51 12.57 7.26
CA THR A 99 -6.74 12.72 8.06
C THR A 99 -7.99 12.49 7.22
N LYS A 100 -8.05 13.08 6.01
CA LYS A 100 -9.15 12.87 5.07
C LYS A 100 -9.24 11.43 4.60
N ALA A 101 -8.11 10.78 4.32
CA ALA A 101 -8.03 9.40 3.88
C ALA A 101 -8.55 8.42 4.96
N ILE A 102 -8.11 8.57 6.21
CA ILE A 102 -8.61 7.77 7.34
C ILE A 102 -10.12 7.95 7.50
N ARG A 103 -10.60 9.20 7.48
CA ARG A 103 -12.05 9.46 7.55
C ARG A 103 -12.81 8.84 6.38
N ARG A 104 -12.24 8.83 5.17
CA ARG A 104 -12.88 8.27 3.97
C ARG A 104 -13.08 6.76 4.08
N ILE A 105 -12.14 6.03 4.69
CA ILE A 105 -12.22 4.58 4.87
C ILE A 105 -13.05 4.17 6.09
N ASP A 106 -13.18 5.03 7.10
CA ASP A 106 -13.99 4.76 8.30
C ASP A 106 -15.50 4.99 8.08
N LEU A 107 -15.90 5.62 6.97
CA LEU A 107 -17.30 6.01 6.68
C LEU A 107 -18.03 5.06 5.71
N GLU A 108 -17.34 4.16 5.03
CA GLU A 108 -17.92 3.13 4.15
C GLU A 108 -17.98 1.79 4.88
#